data_AF-A0A8T2IM83-F1
#
_entry.id   AF-A0A8T2IM83-F1
#
_cell.length_a   1.000
_cell.length_b   1.000
_cell.length_c   1.000
_cell.angle_alpha   90.00
_cell.angle_beta   90.00
_cell.angle_gamma   90.00
#
_symmetry.space_group_name_H-M   'P 1'
#
loop_
_entity.id
_entity.type
_entity.pdbx_description
1 polymer ?
#
loop_
_entity_poly.entity_id
_entity_poly.type
_entity_poly.pdbx_seq_one_letter_code
_entity_poly.pdbx_strand_id
1 'polypeptide(L)'
;MKLLTEMNFVKAPDAPVIDTQRTYAYDQIFLSWRLPQDSAPAWHYTVEYRKTDPKHKTLKLWQRREEVWGLSTVLENPDTESVYVLRVKGYNKAGYGEYSEDIHLHTPPAQVLNFFLDSSCGFPRDRLVVSKDRRAVRSVPGVPMLFAAERLMTSCHVSMEMVLGDVAITQGRYYWECSVDPSSYVVKVGVGQEIKLQELFQMPQDVASPSRYDPDSGHDSGAEDATLDMSPSFCFLTIGMGKILQPHGSTPNSRDPTGCTVPLPPRLGISLDYEKGRVGFFDAVSHRILWEGSIDCSGPVCPAFCFIGGGALQLQELVSIKHERKVTIGGFTKAE
;
A
#
# COMPACT_ATOMS: atom_id res chain seq x y z
N MET A 1 39.66 -8.69 -52.25
CA MET A 1 38.88 -9.20 -51.09
C MET A 1 39.05 -8.40 -49.80
N LYS A 2 39.78 -7.26 -49.75
CA LYS A 2 40.00 -6.49 -48.50
C LYS A 2 38.99 -5.36 -48.21
N LEU A 3 38.02 -5.13 -49.09
CA LEU A 3 37.06 -4.00 -48.98
C LEU A 3 35.73 -4.35 -48.27
N LEU A 4 35.50 -5.63 -47.91
CA LEU A 4 34.31 -6.06 -47.18
C LEU A 4 34.51 -6.12 -45.66
N THR A 5 35.77 -6.03 -45.19
CA THR A 5 36.14 -6.14 -43.77
C THR A 5 35.88 -4.87 -42.94
N GLU A 6 35.55 -3.75 -43.59
CA GLU A 6 35.29 -2.45 -42.93
C GLU A 6 33.81 -2.02 -43.04
N MET A 7 32.90 -2.96 -43.33
CA MET A 7 31.47 -2.67 -43.31
C MET A 7 30.93 -2.72 -41.87
N ASN A 8 30.77 -1.55 -41.26
CA ASN A 8 30.02 -1.41 -40.02
C ASN A 8 28.52 -1.50 -40.31
N PHE A 9 27.97 -2.72 -40.24
CA PHE A 9 26.53 -2.94 -40.35
C PHE A 9 25.83 -2.39 -39.11
N VAL A 10 24.82 -1.55 -39.33
CA VAL A 10 23.94 -1.10 -38.26
C VAL A 10 23.14 -2.32 -37.79
N LYS A 11 23.26 -2.64 -36.50
CA LYS A 11 22.51 -3.72 -35.86
C LYS A 11 21.22 -3.17 -35.26
N ALA A 12 20.16 -3.98 -35.28
CA ALA A 12 18.96 -3.70 -34.51
C ALA A 12 19.30 -3.69 -33.01
N PRO A 13 18.52 -3.00 -32.17
CA PRO A 13 18.74 -3.03 -30.72
C PRO A 13 18.54 -4.45 -30.18
N ASP A 14 19.34 -4.84 -29.19
CA ASP A 14 19.10 -6.06 -28.43
C ASP A 14 17.79 -5.97 -27.63
N ALA A 15 17.29 -7.13 -27.20
CA ALA A 15 16.09 -7.24 -26.36
C ALA A 15 16.22 -6.37 -25.09
N PRO A 16 15.29 -5.42 -24.85
CA PRO A 16 15.24 -4.67 -23.62
C PRO A 16 15.03 -5.60 -22.41
N VAL A 17 15.52 -5.21 -21.23
CA VAL A 17 15.31 -5.94 -19.98
C VAL A 17 14.39 -5.13 -19.09
N ILE A 18 13.21 -5.66 -18.79
CA ILE A 18 12.24 -5.00 -17.90
C ILE A 18 12.79 -5.01 -16.47
N ASP A 19 12.78 -3.84 -15.83
CA ASP A 19 13.17 -3.67 -14.44
C ASP A 19 11.98 -4.02 -13.54
N THR A 20 11.98 -5.25 -13.01
CA THR A 20 10.91 -5.80 -12.16
C THR A 20 10.84 -5.14 -10.77
N GLN A 21 11.88 -4.40 -10.33
CA GLN A 21 11.85 -3.68 -9.06
C GLN A 21 11.16 -2.33 -9.20
N ARG A 22 11.25 -1.70 -10.38
CA ARG A 22 10.60 -0.42 -10.68
C ARG A 22 9.24 -0.57 -11.33
N THR A 23 8.95 -1.72 -11.93
CA THR A 23 7.69 -2.01 -12.59
C THR A 23 6.65 -2.51 -11.59
N TYR A 24 5.47 -1.90 -11.57
CA TYR A 24 4.37 -2.29 -10.67
C TYR A 24 3.01 -1.85 -11.23
N ALA A 25 1.94 -2.46 -10.70
CA ALA A 25 0.56 -2.10 -11.01
C ALA A 25 -0.14 -1.62 -9.74
N TYR A 26 -0.67 -0.40 -9.76
CA TYR A 26 -1.47 0.16 -8.67
C TYR A 26 -2.76 0.80 -9.23
N ASP A 27 -2.86 2.12 -9.31
CA ASP A 27 -3.93 2.82 -10.06
C ASP A 27 -3.72 2.71 -11.57
N GLN A 28 -2.46 2.71 -11.99
CA GLN A 28 -2.01 2.46 -13.35
C GLN A 28 -0.88 1.44 -13.34
N ILE A 29 -0.49 0.94 -14.52
CA ILE A 29 0.69 0.11 -14.66
C ILE A 29 1.88 0.99 -15.03
N PHE A 30 2.85 1.13 -14.14
CA PHE A 30 4.12 1.76 -14.45
C PHE A 30 5.10 0.69 -14.91
N LEU A 31 5.60 0.81 -16.15
CA LEU A 31 6.55 -0.11 -16.75
C LEU A 31 7.89 0.60 -16.97
N SER A 32 8.99 -0.02 -16.55
CA SER A 32 10.34 0.51 -16.78
C SER A 32 11.28 -0.60 -17.25
N TRP A 33 12.18 -0.26 -18.16
CA TRP A 33 13.16 -1.19 -18.72
C TRP A 33 14.51 -0.52 -18.89
N ARG A 34 15.51 -1.32 -19.22
CA ARG A 34 16.84 -0.87 -19.61
C ARG A 34 17.30 -1.60 -20.86
N LEU A 35 18.13 -0.95 -21.65
CA LEU A 35 18.80 -1.58 -22.77
C LEU A 35 20.14 -2.20 -22.29
N PRO A 36 20.55 -3.38 -22.77
CA PRO A 36 21.88 -3.91 -22.48
C PRO A 36 23.00 -2.93 -22.88
N GLN A 37 24.10 -2.89 -22.13
CA GLN A 37 25.17 -1.89 -22.34
C GLN A 37 25.87 -2.04 -23.70
N ASP A 38 26.00 -3.27 -24.19
CA ASP A 38 26.66 -3.57 -25.47
C ASP A 38 25.71 -3.48 -26.68
N SER A 39 24.45 -3.12 -26.44
CA SER A 39 23.41 -3.06 -27.46
C SER A 39 23.53 -1.83 -28.35
N ALA A 40 23.10 -1.97 -29.61
CA ALA A 40 22.90 -0.82 -30.47
C ALA A 40 21.77 0.07 -29.89
N PRO A 41 21.93 1.41 -29.90
CA PRO A 41 20.94 2.30 -29.31
C PRO A 41 19.58 2.16 -30.00
N ALA A 42 18.52 2.14 -29.20
CA ALA A 42 17.15 2.26 -29.68
C ALA A 42 16.75 3.74 -29.74
N TRP A 43 16.04 4.13 -30.81
CA TRP A 43 15.49 5.46 -30.98
C TRP A 43 14.13 5.59 -30.28
N HIS A 44 13.30 4.55 -30.40
CA HIS A 44 12.05 4.43 -29.67
C HIS A 44 11.76 2.96 -29.35
N TYR A 45 10.76 2.74 -28.52
CA TYR A 45 10.30 1.43 -28.09
C TYR A 45 8.84 1.21 -28.45
N THR A 46 8.48 -0.06 -28.60
CA THR A 46 7.09 -0.51 -28.68
C THR A 46 6.81 -1.41 -27.50
N VAL A 47 5.79 -1.04 -26.73
CA VAL A 47 5.29 -1.82 -25.59
C VAL A 47 4.05 -2.57 -26.04
N GLU A 48 4.02 -3.87 -25.79
CA GLU A 48 2.84 -4.69 -25.99
C GLU A 48 2.36 -5.25 -24.66
N TYR A 49 1.05 -5.25 -24.47
CA TYR A 49 0.43 -5.77 -23.27
C TYR A 49 -0.92 -6.42 -23.58
N ARG A 50 -1.28 -7.41 -22.78
CA ARG A 50 -2.62 -8.02 -22.83
C ARG A 50 -3.00 -8.54 -21.46
N LYS A 51 -4.30 -8.55 -21.20
CA LYS A 51 -4.86 -9.23 -20.04
C LYS A 51 -4.87 -10.74 -20.29
N THR A 52 -4.35 -11.51 -19.34
CA THR A 52 -4.55 -12.95 -19.28
C THR A 52 -5.86 -13.23 -18.56
N ASP A 53 -6.68 -14.07 -19.18
CA ASP A 53 -7.90 -14.55 -18.56
C ASP A 53 -7.64 -15.97 -18.04
N PRO A 54 -7.53 -16.18 -16.72
CA PRO A 54 -7.34 -17.52 -16.19
C PRO A 54 -8.58 -18.41 -16.38
N LYS A 55 -9.76 -17.83 -16.64
CA LYS A 55 -11.03 -18.55 -16.82
C LYS A 55 -11.34 -18.84 -18.30
N HIS A 56 -10.86 -18.02 -19.22
CA HIS A 56 -11.04 -18.21 -20.67
C HIS A 56 -9.76 -18.63 -21.37
N LYS A 57 -9.79 -19.76 -22.09
CA LYS A 57 -8.66 -20.27 -22.89
C LYS A 57 -8.24 -19.36 -24.05
N THR A 58 -9.06 -18.37 -24.40
CA THR A 58 -8.78 -17.42 -25.47
C THR A 58 -8.00 -16.22 -24.93
N LEU A 59 -6.71 -16.15 -25.29
CA LEU A 59 -5.87 -14.99 -25.01
C LEU A 59 -6.41 -13.77 -25.77
N LYS A 60 -6.58 -12.64 -25.08
CA LYS A 60 -6.89 -11.37 -25.73
C LYS A 60 -5.75 -10.99 -26.70
N LEU A 61 -6.12 -10.28 -27.76
CA LEU A 61 -5.15 -9.70 -28.69
C LEU A 61 -4.23 -8.74 -27.94
N TRP A 62 -2.96 -8.71 -28.36
CA TRP A 62 -1.98 -7.75 -27.85
C TRP A 62 -2.44 -6.33 -28.17
N GLN A 63 -2.51 -5.50 -27.15
CA GLN A 63 -2.58 -4.05 -27.29
C GLN A 63 -1.16 -3.52 -27.42
N ARG A 64 -0.99 -2.43 -28.15
CA ARG A 64 0.32 -1.88 -28.49
C ARG A 64 0.38 -0.38 -28.24
N ARG A 65 1.48 0.07 -27.64
CA ARG A 65 1.87 1.47 -27.54
C ARG A 65 3.19 1.63 -28.28
N GLU A 66 3.13 2.32 -29.40
CA GLU A 66 4.30 2.58 -30.26
C GLU A 66 4.96 3.92 -29.88
N GLU A 67 6.15 4.14 -30.44
CA GLU A 67 6.88 5.41 -30.34
C GLU A 67 7.11 5.89 -28.90
N VAL A 68 7.44 4.97 -28.00
CA VAL A 68 7.85 5.35 -26.64
C VAL A 68 9.32 5.78 -26.68
N TRP A 69 9.58 7.07 -26.54
CA TRP A 69 10.91 7.68 -26.63
C TRP A 69 11.75 7.57 -25.34
N GLY A 70 11.20 6.99 -24.28
CA GLY A 70 11.86 6.80 -22.99
C GLY A 70 12.08 5.35 -22.60
N LEU A 71 12.71 5.13 -21.45
CA LEU A 71 12.93 3.81 -20.84
C LEU A 71 11.82 3.40 -19.85
N SER A 72 10.68 4.09 -19.91
CA SER A 72 9.52 3.82 -19.09
C SER A 72 8.24 4.33 -19.74
N THR A 73 7.11 3.72 -19.41
CA THR A 73 5.78 4.17 -19.83
C THR A 73 4.72 3.83 -18.78
N VAL A 74 3.58 4.52 -18.83
CA VAL A 74 2.42 4.26 -17.98
C VAL A 74 1.29 3.71 -18.82
N LEU A 75 0.81 2.50 -18.55
CA LEU A 75 -0.40 1.98 -19.19
C LEU A 75 -1.62 2.40 -18.40
N GLU A 76 -2.53 3.09 -19.08
CA GLU A 76 -3.68 3.73 -18.47
C GLU A 76 -4.90 2.80 -18.39
N ASN A 77 -5.71 2.99 -17.34
CA ASN A 77 -6.96 2.32 -17.05
C ASN A 77 -6.89 0.78 -17.10
N PRO A 78 -5.98 0.14 -16.34
CA PRO A 78 -5.96 -1.30 -16.25
C PRO A 78 -7.23 -1.83 -15.57
N ASP A 79 -7.73 -2.98 -16.04
CA ASP A 79 -8.81 -3.70 -15.37
C ASP A 79 -8.35 -4.12 -13.97
N THR A 80 -9.19 -3.94 -12.95
CA THR A 80 -8.94 -4.46 -11.60
C THR A 80 -9.01 -6.00 -11.57
N GLU A 81 -8.44 -6.62 -10.54
CA GLU A 81 -8.48 -8.06 -10.29
C GLU A 81 -8.05 -8.90 -11.51
N SER A 82 -6.98 -8.45 -12.18
CA SER A 82 -6.56 -8.99 -13.47
C SER A 82 -5.06 -9.23 -13.51
N VAL A 83 -4.63 -10.14 -14.37
CA VAL A 83 -3.22 -10.37 -14.66
C VAL A 83 -2.91 -9.84 -16.05
N TYR A 84 -1.86 -9.05 -16.18
CA TYR A 84 -1.37 -8.51 -17.44
C TYR A 84 -0.04 -9.15 -17.80
N VAL A 85 0.12 -9.50 -19.07
CA VAL A 85 1.40 -9.90 -19.65
C VAL A 85 1.93 -8.74 -20.46
N LEU A 86 3.19 -8.36 -20.23
CA LEU A 86 3.82 -7.20 -20.85
C LEU A 86 5.17 -7.57 -21.45
N ARG A 87 5.48 -6.94 -22.59
CA ARG A 87 6.77 -7.07 -23.29
C ARG A 87 7.14 -5.79 -24.03
N VAL A 88 8.43 -5.57 -24.24
CA VAL A 88 8.96 -4.36 -24.87
C VAL A 88 10.01 -4.72 -25.92
N LYS A 89 10.02 -4.03 -27.06
CA LYS A 89 11.10 -4.13 -28.06
C LYS A 89 11.60 -2.75 -28.47
N GLY A 90 12.88 -2.66 -28.82
CA GLY A 90 13.51 -1.44 -29.32
C GLY A 90 13.47 -1.34 -30.85
N TYR A 91 13.53 -0.12 -31.37
CA TYR A 91 13.63 0.16 -32.80
C TYR A 91 14.77 1.14 -33.09
N ASN A 92 15.52 0.91 -34.17
CA ASN A 92 16.45 1.89 -34.73
C ASN A 92 16.50 1.79 -36.26
N LYS A 93 17.51 2.39 -36.90
CA LYS A 93 17.68 2.37 -38.36
C LYS A 93 17.68 0.96 -39.00
N ALA A 94 18.15 -0.05 -38.26
CA ALA A 94 18.19 -1.43 -38.73
C ALA A 94 16.84 -2.16 -38.56
N GLY A 95 15.85 -1.51 -37.94
CA GLY A 95 14.53 -2.06 -37.69
C GLY A 95 14.28 -2.35 -36.21
N TYR A 96 13.29 -3.21 -35.97
CA TYR A 96 12.96 -3.69 -34.63
C TYR A 96 13.92 -4.78 -34.19
N GLY A 97 14.31 -4.73 -32.92
CA GLY A 97 14.95 -5.82 -32.22
C GLY A 97 13.96 -6.86 -31.71
N GLU A 98 14.50 -7.83 -30.97
CA GLU A 98 13.71 -8.84 -30.27
C GLU A 98 12.92 -8.25 -29.10
N TYR A 99 11.86 -8.94 -28.68
CA TYR A 99 11.12 -8.59 -27.46
C TYR A 99 11.93 -8.96 -26.21
N SER A 100 11.70 -8.19 -25.15
CA SER A 100 12.03 -8.58 -23.79
C SER A 100 11.36 -9.90 -23.40
N GLU A 101 11.85 -10.53 -22.34
CA GLU A 101 11.09 -11.56 -21.63
C GLU A 101 9.72 -11.01 -21.20
N ASP A 102 8.71 -11.87 -21.26
CA ASP A 102 7.35 -11.57 -20.83
C ASP A 102 7.30 -11.48 -19.30
N ILE A 103 6.74 -10.40 -18.76
CA ILE A 103 6.47 -10.29 -17.31
C ILE A 103 4.97 -10.36 -17.04
N HIS A 104 4.62 -10.83 -15.83
CA HIS A 104 3.25 -10.92 -15.37
C HIS A 104 3.03 -9.95 -14.20
N LEU A 105 2.04 -9.07 -14.31
CA LEU A 105 1.67 -8.11 -13.27
C LEU A 105 0.23 -8.33 -12.87
N HIS A 106 -0.01 -8.41 -11.56
CA HIS A 106 -1.36 -8.47 -11.00
C HIS A 106 -1.81 -7.05 -10.65
N THR A 107 -3.03 -6.71 -11.07
CA THR A 107 -3.66 -5.45 -10.68
C THR A 107 -4.38 -5.60 -9.34
N PRO A 108 -4.57 -4.50 -8.59
CA PRO A 108 -5.33 -4.52 -7.34
C PRO A 108 -6.70 -5.19 -7.44
N PRO A 109 -7.19 -5.84 -6.36
CA PRO A 109 -8.46 -6.58 -6.37
C PRO A 109 -9.70 -5.68 -6.48
N ALA A 110 -9.55 -4.37 -6.29
CA ALA A 110 -10.62 -3.39 -6.34
C ALA A 110 -10.08 -2.02 -6.80
N GLN A 111 -10.97 -1.04 -6.94
CA GLN A 111 -10.59 0.31 -7.36
C GLN A 111 -9.65 0.95 -6.32
N VAL A 112 -8.58 1.59 -6.79
CA VAL A 112 -7.67 2.28 -5.89
C VAL A 112 -8.34 3.53 -5.29
N LEU A 113 -8.39 3.58 -3.96
CA LEU A 113 -8.89 4.75 -3.23
C LEU A 113 -7.80 5.80 -3.10
N ASN A 114 -8.07 7.00 -3.59
CA ASN A 114 -7.21 8.15 -3.38
C ASN A 114 -7.70 8.97 -2.17
N PHE A 115 -6.97 8.93 -1.06
CA PHE A 115 -7.30 9.68 0.15
C PHE A 115 -6.01 10.15 0.85
N PHE A 116 -6.06 11.27 1.54
CA PHE A 116 -4.95 11.80 2.32
C PHE A 116 -5.15 11.55 3.81
N LEU A 117 -4.06 11.54 4.55
CA LEU A 117 -4.10 11.46 6.01
C LEU A 117 -4.69 12.76 6.56
N ASP A 118 -5.81 12.67 7.27
CA ASP A 118 -6.49 13.80 7.86
C ASP A 118 -5.64 14.41 8.98
N SER A 119 -5.23 15.66 8.81
CA SER A 119 -4.47 16.40 9.83
C SER A 119 -5.34 17.14 10.84
N SER A 120 -6.67 17.07 10.68
CA SER A 120 -7.65 17.69 11.56
C SER A 120 -8.14 16.76 12.67
N CYS A 121 -7.88 15.46 12.58
CA CYS A 121 -8.16 14.52 13.67
C CYS A 121 -7.37 14.92 14.93
N GLY A 122 -8.09 15.09 16.04
CA GLY A 122 -7.75 15.95 17.19
C GLY A 122 -6.58 15.55 18.09
N PHE A 123 -5.49 15.02 17.52
CA PHE A 123 -4.29 14.66 18.28
C PHE A 123 -3.29 15.81 18.43
N PRO A 124 -2.46 15.77 19.49
CA PRO A 124 -1.42 16.74 19.69
C PRO A 124 -0.40 16.70 18.52
N ARG A 125 -0.29 17.81 17.78
CA ARG A 125 0.63 17.94 16.62
C ARG A 125 2.11 17.72 16.98
N ASP A 126 2.45 17.82 18.26
CA ASP A 126 3.79 17.54 18.79
C ASP A 126 4.10 16.04 18.90
N ARG A 127 3.09 15.17 18.76
CA ARG A 127 3.21 13.71 18.84
C ARG A 127 2.92 13.01 17.53
N LEU A 128 2.00 13.53 16.74
CA LEU A 128 1.67 12.97 15.42
C LEU A 128 2.07 13.94 14.31
N VAL A 129 3.14 13.60 13.60
CA VAL A 129 3.72 14.44 12.54
C VAL A 129 3.33 13.88 11.18
N VAL A 130 2.37 14.55 10.53
CA VAL A 130 1.95 14.26 9.15
C VAL A 130 2.83 15.04 8.16
N SER A 131 3.24 14.39 7.07
CA SER A 131 4.04 15.02 6.01
C SER A 131 3.26 16.10 5.25
N LYS A 132 3.97 16.99 4.56
CA LYS A 132 3.36 18.12 3.81
C LYS A 132 2.41 17.67 2.71
N ASP A 133 2.69 16.53 2.09
CA ASP A 133 1.84 15.91 1.07
C ASP A 133 0.71 15.06 1.66
N ARG A 134 0.61 14.98 3.00
CA ARG A 134 -0.39 14.20 3.74
C ARG A 134 -0.43 12.71 3.35
N ARG A 135 0.72 12.14 2.95
CA ARG A 135 0.87 10.72 2.59
C ARG A 135 1.68 9.92 3.59
N ALA A 136 2.43 10.56 4.48
CA ALA A 136 3.20 9.89 5.51
C ALA A 136 2.87 10.47 6.88
N VAL A 137 2.96 9.63 7.90
CA VAL A 137 2.75 10.00 9.29
C VAL A 137 3.78 9.32 10.17
N ARG A 138 4.21 10.03 11.21
CA ARG A 138 5.09 9.51 12.24
C ARG A 138 4.54 9.84 13.62
N SER A 139 4.40 8.82 14.45
CA SER A 139 4.19 8.95 15.89
C SER A 139 5.53 9.12 16.57
N VAL A 140 5.69 10.21 17.31
CA VAL A 140 6.88 10.53 18.10
C VAL A 140 6.49 10.71 19.57
N PRO A 141 7.39 10.42 20.52
CA PRO A 141 7.10 10.54 21.96
C PRO A 141 6.59 11.93 22.39
N GLY A 142 7.10 12.98 21.75
CA GLY A 142 6.90 14.37 22.17
C GLY A 142 7.87 14.78 23.28
N VAL A 143 8.16 16.07 23.38
CA VAL A 143 9.10 16.64 24.36
C VAL A 143 8.70 16.35 25.82
N PRO A 144 7.41 16.43 26.23
CA PRO A 144 7.02 16.11 27.60
C PRO A 144 7.35 14.67 28.02
N MET A 145 7.16 13.70 27.11
CA MET A 145 7.49 12.30 27.38
C MET A 145 9.00 12.09 27.50
N LEU A 146 9.81 12.80 26.70
CA LEU A 146 11.27 12.75 26.82
C LEU A 146 11.75 13.27 28.18
N PHE A 147 11.20 14.39 28.66
CA PHE A 147 11.51 14.91 30.00
C PHE A 147 11.04 13.97 31.12
N ALA A 148 9.90 13.30 30.95
CA ALA A 148 9.43 12.30 31.90
C ALA A 148 10.38 11.09 31.98
N ALA A 149 10.82 10.59 30.82
CA ALA A 149 11.75 9.47 30.71
C ALA A 149 13.16 9.79 31.24
N GLU A 150 13.61 11.04 31.11
CA GLU A 150 14.89 11.49 31.70
C GLU A 150 14.88 11.39 33.24
N ARG A 151 13.75 11.73 33.86
CA ARG A 151 13.63 11.83 35.33
C ARG A 151 13.34 10.49 36.01
N LEU A 152 12.72 9.54 35.30
CA LEU A 152 12.26 8.28 35.86
C LEU A 152 12.86 7.11 35.07
N MET A 153 13.64 6.26 35.74
CA MET A 153 14.18 5.00 35.18
C MET A 153 13.10 3.89 35.05
N THR A 154 11.84 4.22 35.32
CA THR A 154 10.68 3.30 35.28
C THR A 154 9.79 3.60 34.08
N SER A 155 9.07 2.58 33.59
CA SER A 155 8.25 2.62 32.37
C SER A 155 7.37 3.87 32.25
N CYS A 156 7.53 4.62 31.15
CA CYS A 156 6.56 5.63 30.74
C CYS A 156 5.31 4.98 30.14
N HIS A 157 4.14 5.58 30.34
CA HIS A 157 2.92 5.17 29.64
C HIS A 157 3.15 5.28 28.13
N VAL A 158 2.95 4.16 27.41
CA VAL A 158 2.99 4.17 25.94
C VAL A 158 1.73 4.88 25.45
N SER A 159 1.89 5.90 24.63
CA SER A 159 0.74 6.62 24.07
C SER A 159 0.09 5.89 22.92
N MET A 160 -1.19 6.18 22.72
CA MET A 160 -1.94 5.75 21.55
C MET A 160 -2.41 6.98 20.78
N GLU A 161 -1.95 7.10 19.54
CA GLU A 161 -2.33 8.15 18.59
C GLU A 161 -3.03 7.49 17.39
N MET A 162 -3.95 8.17 16.73
CA MET A 162 -4.63 7.62 15.56
C MET A 162 -4.80 8.67 14.47
N VAL A 163 -4.87 8.25 13.23
CA VAL A 163 -5.14 9.13 12.08
C VAL A 163 -6.08 8.43 11.12
N LEU A 164 -7.00 9.21 10.59
CA LEU A 164 -7.98 8.73 9.61
C LEU A 164 -7.57 9.16 8.22
N GLY A 165 -8.07 8.44 7.21
CA GLY A 165 -8.18 8.98 5.87
C GLY A 165 -9.25 10.06 5.80
N ASP A 166 -9.07 11.04 4.92
CA ASP A 166 -10.04 12.13 4.71
C ASP A 166 -11.21 11.76 3.77
N VAL A 167 -11.34 10.48 3.44
CA VAL A 167 -12.43 9.95 2.62
C VAL A 167 -13.13 8.84 3.40
N ALA A 168 -14.43 9.02 3.62
CA ALA A 168 -15.31 7.99 4.16
C ALA A 168 -15.97 7.21 3.02
N ILE A 169 -15.96 5.88 3.14
CA ILE A 169 -16.52 4.94 2.18
C ILE A 169 -17.92 4.55 2.62
N THR A 170 -18.90 4.62 1.71
CA THR A 170 -20.32 4.33 1.99
C THR A 170 -20.93 3.30 1.03
N GLN A 171 -20.17 2.86 0.03
CA GLN A 171 -20.56 1.87 -0.98
C GLN A 171 -19.32 1.47 -1.79
N GLY A 172 -19.41 0.39 -2.55
CA GLY A 172 -18.37 -0.06 -3.47
C GLY A 172 -17.25 -0.86 -2.82
N ARG A 173 -16.32 -1.30 -3.68
CA ARG A 173 -15.11 -1.99 -3.30
C ARG A 173 -13.89 -1.13 -3.59
N TYR A 174 -13.05 -0.95 -2.59
CA TYR A 174 -11.86 -0.10 -2.68
C TYR A 174 -10.61 -0.81 -2.17
N TYR A 175 -9.46 -0.36 -2.65
CA TYR A 175 -8.15 -0.87 -2.27
C TYR A 175 -7.13 0.27 -2.10
N TRP A 176 -6.21 0.14 -1.14
CA TRP A 176 -5.07 1.02 -1.01
C TRP A 176 -3.85 0.29 -0.44
N GLU A 177 -2.68 0.89 -0.59
CA GLU A 177 -1.42 0.33 -0.10
C GLU A 177 -0.70 1.28 0.84
N CYS A 178 0.01 0.71 1.80
CA CYS A 178 0.91 1.45 2.66
C CYS A 178 2.16 0.63 3.03
N SER A 179 3.26 1.31 3.34
CA SER A 179 4.42 0.74 4.00
C SER A 179 4.44 1.17 5.47
N VAL A 180 4.75 0.23 6.35
CA VAL A 180 4.92 0.48 7.78
C VAL A 180 6.39 0.33 8.12
N ASP A 181 6.95 1.26 8.90
CA ASP A 181 8.34 1.17 9.35
C ASP A 181 8.52 -0.07 10.24
N PRO A 182 9.40 -1.03 9.88
CA PRO A 182 9.61 -2.24 10.65
C PRO A 182 10.09 -2.00 12.09
N SER A 183 10.70 -0.84 12.36
CA SER A 183 11.15 -0.43 13.69
C SER A 183 10.04 0.17 14.56
N SER A 184 8.82 0.31 14.02
CA SER A 184 7.67 0.77 14.79
C SER A 184 7.39 -0.16 15.97
N TYR A 185 7.02 0.43 17.11
CA TYR A 185 6.66 -0.31 18.31
C TYR A 185 5.43 -1.18 18.05
N VAL A 186 4.26 -0.55 17.92
CA VAL A 186 3.04 -1.21 17.46
C VAL A 186 2.23 -0.24 16.59
N VAL A 187 1.86 -0.69 15.39
CA VAL A 187 0.98 0.02 14.45
C VAL A 187 -0.20 -0.88 14.11
N LYS A 188 -1.41 -0.35 14.20
CA LYS A 188 -2.64 -1.00 13.74
C LYS A 188 -3.09 -0.32 12.46
N VAL A 189 -3.21 -1.09 11.39
CA VAL A 189 -3.63 -0.61 10.06
C VAL A 189 -4.94 -1.25 9.69
N GLY A 190 -5.91 -0.48 9.21
CA GLY A 190 -7.19 -1.04 8.81
C GLY A 190 -8.26 -0.01 8.54
N VAL A 191 -9.48 -0.34 8.96
CA VAL A 191 -10.69 0.46 8.74
C VAL A 191 -11.56 0.50 9.99
N GLY A 192 -12.42 1.50 10.09
CA GLY A 192 -13.46 1.56 11.12
C GLY A 192 -14.59 2.51 10.74
N GLN A 193 -15.74 2.34 11.38
CA GLN A 193 -16.85 3.28 11.26
C GLN A 193 -16.42 4.66 11.79
N GLU A 194 -16.67 5.69 11.01
CA GLU A 194 -16.24 7.05 11.30
C GLU A 194 -16.72 7.52 12.68
N ILE A 195 -18.00 7.33 12.99
CA ILE A 195 -18.59 7.74 14.28
C ILE A 195 -17.93 7.00 15.45
N LYS A 196 -17.68 5.68 15.30
CA LYS A 196 -17.06 4.86 16.35
C LYS A 196 -15.58 5.18 16.55
N LEU A 197 -14.87 5.49 15.48
CA LEU A 197 -13.50 5.99 15.56
C LEU A 197 -13.44 7.38 16.21
N GLN A 198 -14.40 8.25 15.93
CA GLN A 198 -14.51 9.56 16.57
C GLN A 198 -14.89 9.49 18.06
N GLU A 199 -15.73 8.53 18.45
CA GLU A 199 -16.01 8.24 19.87
C GLU A 199 -14.72 7.84 20.60
N LEU A 200 -13.85 7.04 19.98
CA LEU A 200 -12.56 6.66 20.55
C LEU A 200 -11.62 7.88 20.77
N PHE A 201 -11.71 8.92 19.95
CA PHE A 201 -10.95 10.17 20.18
C PHE A 201 -11.41 10.93 21.42
N GLN A 202 -12.68 10.79 21.79
CA GLN A 202 -13.30 11.55 22.87
C GLN A 202 -13.19 10.85 24.23
N MET A 203 -12.68 9.62 24.28
CA MET A 203 -12.46 8.92 25.54
C MET A 203 -11.31 9.57 26.33
N PRO A 204 -11.53 9.99 27.59
CA PRO A 204 -10.47 10.57 28.41
C PRO A 204 -9.33 9.55 28.63
N GLN A 205 -8.08 9.97 28.39
CA GLN A 205 -6.89 9.11 28.55
C GLN A 205 -6.71 8.60 29.99
N ASP A 206 -7.36 9.21 30.98
CA ASP A 206 -7.30 8.83 32.41
C ASP A 206 -8.16 7.60 32.78
N VAL A 207 -8.99 7.07 31.87
CA VAL A 207 -9.80 5.86 32.12
C VAL A 207 -9.22 4.60 31.45
N ALA A 208 -8.13 4.74 30.70
CA ALA A 208 -7.32 3.63 30.21
C ALA A 208 -6.32 3.14 31.29
N SER A 209 -6.80 2.98 32.52
CA SER A 209 -6.09 2.16 33.51
C SER A 209 -6.19 0.69 33.06
N PRO A 210 -5.10 -0.09 33.03
CA PRO A 210 -5.14 -1.52 32.68
C PRO A 210 -5.78 -2.40 33.78
N SER A 211 -6.56 -1.83 34.70
CA SER A 211 -7.02 -2.48 35.93
C SER A 211 -8.43 -3.09 35.84
N ARG A 212 -8.89 -3.53 34.66
CA ARG A 212 -10.15 -4.29 34.52
C ARG A 212 -9.94 -5.74 34.05
N TYR A 213 -8.75 -6.28 34.29
CA TYR A 213 -8.52 -7.73 34.29
C TYR A 213 -7.87 -8.07 35.62
N ASP A 214 -8.71 -8.22 36.65
CA ASP A 214 -8.33 -8.94 37.86
C ASP A 214 -8.72 -10.41 37.62
N PRO A 215 -7.77 -11.32 37.35
CA PRO A 215 -8.08 -12.71 37.08
C PRO A 215 -8.15 -13.46 38.40
N ASP A 216 -9.11 -13.12 39.26
CA ASP A 216 -9.47 -13.97 40.40
C ASP A 216 -10.95 -13.81 40.77
N SER A 217 -11.80 -14.27 39.86
CA SER A 217 -13.18 -14.63 40.19
C SER A 217 -13.50 -15.90 39.43
N GLY A 218 -13.19 -17.03 40.06
CA GLY A 218 -13.74 -18.31 39.67
C GLY A 218 -15.26 -18.22 39.72
N HIS A 219 -15.88 -18.27 38.55
CA HIS A 219 -17.26 -18.70 38.42
C HIS A 219 -17.36 -19.54 37.15
N ASP A 220 -17.60 -20.82 37.35
CA ASP A 220 -18.11 -21.73 36.35
C ASP A 220 -19.53 -21.27 35.99
N SER A 221 -19.70 -20.76 34.78
CA SER A 221 -21.03 -20.61 34.21
C SER A 221 -20.94 -20.77 32.72
N GLY A 222 -21.20 -22.01 32.29
CA GLY A 222 -21.69 -22.26 30.96
C GLY A 222 -22.99 -21.48 30.77
N ALA A 223 -22.96 -20.60 29.78
CA ALA A 223 -24.14 -20.11 29.10
C ALA A 223 -23.76 -20.06 27.62
N GLU A 224 -24.16 -21.11 26.93
CA GLU A 224 -24.26 -21.20 25.50
C GLU A 224 -24.94 -19.96 24.86
N ASP A 225 -24.27 -19.47 23.81
CA ASP A 225 -24.84 -19.01 22.54
C ASP A 225 -25.99 -17.98 22.58
N ALA A 226 -25.62 -16.69 22.69
CA ALA A 226 -26.44 -15.55 22.23
C ALA A 226 -25.65 -14.23 22.15
N THR A 227 -24.40 -14.22 21.67
CA THR A 227 -23.86 -12.97 21.13
C THR A 227 -24.38 -12.87 19.70
N LEU A 228 -25.45 -12.10 19.50
CA LEU A 228 -25.87 -11.65 18.16
C LEU A 228 -24.62 -11.33 17.34
N ASP A 229 -24.46 -11.98 16.19
CA ASP A 229 -23.39 -11.82 15.19
C ASP A 229 -23.33 -10.37 14.66
N MET A 230 -23.06 -9.40 15.54
CA MET A 230 -22.84 -8.03 15.15
C MET A 230 -21.39 -7.92 14.70
N SER A 231 -21.22 -7.59 13.42
CA SER A 231 -19.90 -7.32 12.87
C SER A 231 -19.21 -6.20 13.66
N PRO A 232 -17.89 -6.27 13.88
CA PRO A 232 -17.21 -5.27 14.69
C PRO A 232 -17.21 -3.91 14.00
N SER A 233 -17.22 -2.82 14.77
CA SER A 233 -17.18 -1.45 14.21
C SER A 233 -15.82 -1.06 13.62
N PHE A 234 -14.79 -1.91 13.80
CA PHE A 234 -13.44 -1.70 13.30
C PHE A 234 -12.77 -3.03 12.97
N CYS A 235 -11.84 -3.00 12.02
CA CYS A 235 -11.10 -4.16 11.55
C CYS A 235 -9.65 -3.74 11.31
N PHE A 236 -8.74 -4.20 12.17
CA PHE A 236 -7.34 -3.78 12.17
C PHE A 236 -6.39 -4.98 12.13
N LEU A 237 -5.35 -4.85 11.31
CA LEU A 237 -4.17 -5.70 11.35
C LEU A 237 -3.11 -5.09 12.26
N THR A 238 -2.60 -5.87 13.23
CA THR A 238 -1.60 -5.39 14.19
C THR A 238 -0.19 -5.74 13.72
N ILE A 239 0.69 -4.74 13.71
CA ILE A 239 2.06 -4.83 13.21
C ILE A 239 3.00 -4.32 14.30
N GLY A 240 4.11 -5.01 14.54
CA GLY A 240 5.15 -4.55 15.46
C GLY A 240 6.43 -5.37 15.27
N MET A 241 7.59 -4.75 15.50
CA MET A 241 8.89 -5.43 15.38
C MET A 241 9.10 -6.10 13.99
N GLY A 242 8.63 -5.46 12.92
CA GLY A 242 8.70 -6.00 11.55
C GLY A 242 7.85 -7.25 11.32
N LYS A 243 6.87 -7.53 12.19
CA LYS A 243 5.98 -8.69 12.11
C LYS A 243 4.52 -8.26 12.17
N ILE A 244 3.67 -9.04 11.52
CA ILE A 244 2.22 -8.97 11.62
C ILE A 244 1.77 -10.03 12.63
N LEU A 245 0.91 -9.64 13.57
CA LEU A 245 0.23 -10.56 14.47
C LEU A 245 -1.05 -11.06 13.78
N GLN A 246 -1.17 -12.38 13.62
CA GLN A 246 -2.37 -12.98 13.05
C GLN A 246 -3.53 -12.95 14.08
N PRO A 247 -4.68 -12.33 13.75
CA PRO A 247 -5.86 -12.35 14.62
C PRO A 247 -6.34 -13.79 14.84
N HIS A 248 -6.65 -14.14 16.08
CA HIS A 248 -6.88 -15.51 16.55
C HIS A 248 -7.93 -16.29 15.71
N GLY A 249 -7.46 -17.35 15.03
CA GLY A 249 -8.29 -18.37 14.38
C GLY A 249 -7.74 -19.79 14.53
N SER A 250 -6.64 -19.96 15.28
CA SER A 250 -6.09 -21.26 15.66
C SER A 250 -6.20 -21.39 17.18
N THR A 251 -6.85 -22.45 17.64
CA THR A 251 -6.69 -22.91 19.02
C THR A 251 -5.19 -23.01 19.31
N PRO A 252 -4.69 -22.47 20.43
CA PRO A 252 -3.27 -22.51 20.77
C PRO A 252 -2.88 -23.93 21.21
N ASN A 253 -2.83 -24.87 20.27
CA ASN A 253 -2.34 -26.22 20.51
C ASN A 253 -0.81 -26.33 20.41
N SER A 254 -0.10 -25.20 20.35
CA SER A 254 1.35 -25.14 20.30
C SER A 254 1.87 -24.15 21.34
N ARG A 255 2.79 -24.60 22.21
CA ARG A 255 3.51 -23.75 23.18
C ARG A 255 4.53 -22.80 22.53
N ASP A 256 4.40 -22.53 21.23
CA ASP A 256 5.32 -21.66 20.48
C ASP A 256 4.65 -20.32 20.12
N PRO A 257 4.95 -19.24 20.85
CA PRO A 257 4.40 -17.91 20.60
C PRO A 257 4.85 -17.31 19.26
N THR A 258 5.83 -17.90 18.57
CA THR A 258 6.29 -17.41 17.27
C THR A 258 5.41 -17.85 16.10
N GLY A 259 4.57 -18.88 16.28
CA GLY A 259 3.67 -19.42 15.26
C GLY A 259 2.47 -18.54 14.92
N CYS A 260 2.24 -17.45 15.68
CA CYS A 260 1.11 -16.53 15.47
C CYS A 260 1.51 -15.26 14.70
N THR A 261 2.71 -15.21 14.12
CA THR A 261 3.21 -14.02 13.43
C THR A 261 3.72 -14.35 12.03
N VAL A 262 3.54 -13.40 11.11
CA VAL A 262 4.13 -13.45 9.76
C VAL A 262 5.03 -12.23 9.52
N PRO A 263 6.06 -12.33 8.68
CA PRO A 263 6.91 -11.18 8.35
C PRO A 263 6.08 -10.04 7.72
N LEU A 264 6.40 -8.79 8.07
CA LEU A 264 5.81 -7.61 7.45
C LEU A 264 6.31 -7.51 5.99
N PRO A 265 5.42 -7.52 4.98
CA PRO A 265 5.83 -7.30 3.59
C PRO A 265 6.30 -5.85 3.37
N PRO A 266 7.10 -5.57 2.32
CA PRO A 266 7.52 -4.21 1.98
C PRO A 266 6.35 -3.25 1.73
N ARG A 267 5.23 -3.77 1.22
CA ARG A 267 3.97 -3.04 1.01
C ARG A 267 2.80 -3.91 1.45
N LEU A 268 1.94 -3.33 2.29
CA LEU A 268 0.70 -3.92 2.76
C LEU A 268 -0.46 -3.33 1.95
N GLY A 269 -1.23 -4.20 1.32
CA GLY A 269 -2.49 -3.86 0.66
C GLY A 269 -3.68 -4.06 1.59
N ILE A 270 -4.66 -3.16 1.53
CA ILE A 270 -5.92 -3.23 2.26
C ILE A 270 -7.05 -3.10 1.25
N SER A 271 -8.01 -4.02 1.27
CA SER A 271 -9.24 -3.92 0.48
C SER A 271 -10.47 -3.88 1.38
N LEU A 272 -11.41 -2.98 1.09
CA LEU A 272 -12.74 -2.96 1.69
C LEU A 272 -13.78 -3.30 0.64
N ASP A 273 -14.61 -4.30 0.92
CA ASP A 273 -15.84 -4.61 0.18
C ASP A 273 -17.01 -4.17 1.04
N TYR A 274 -17.50 -2.94 0.81
CA TYR A 274 -18.48 -2.30 1.69
C TYR A 274 -19.79 -3.07 1.70
N GLU A 275 -20.26 -3.51 0.53
CA GLU A 275 -21.51 -4.26 0.37
C GLU A 275 -21.50 -5.59 1.11
N LYS A 276 -20.34 -6.23 1.24
CA LYS A 276 -20.21 -7.50 1.97
C LYS A 276 -19.73 -7.33 3.41
N GLY A 277 -19.38 -6.11 3.84
CA GLY A 277 -18.79 -5.88 5.17
C GLY A 277 -17.48 -6.64 5.37
N ARG A 278 -16.65 -6.78 4.33
CA ARG A 278 -15.41 -7.57 4.38
C ARG A 278 -14.18 -6.72 4.15
N VAL A 279 -13.14 -7.00 4.91
CA VAL A 279 -11.83 -6.34 4.83
C VAL A 279 -10.77 -7.40 4.55
N GLY A 280 -9.97 -7.20 3.52
CA GLY A 280 -8.86 -8.07 3.16
C GLY A 280 -7.53 -7.35 3.33
N PHE A 281 -6.53 -8.07 3.83
CA PHE A 281 -5.16 -7.60 3.98
C PHE A 281 -4.24 -8.47 3.13
N PHE A 282 -3.37 -7.85 2.34
CA PHE A 282 -2.57 -8.52 1.32
C PHE A 282 -1.10 -8.13 1.42
N ASP A 283 -0.22 -9.05 1.10
CA ASP A 283 1.11 -8.69 0.62
C ASP A 283 0.96 -8.15 -0.80
N ALA A 284 1.17 -6.84 -0.96
CA ALA A 284 0.96 -6.17 -2.24
C ALA A 284 2.04 -6.50 -3.29
N VAL A 285 3.15 -7.15 -2.90
CA VAL A 285 4.20 -7.59 -3.82
C VAL A 285 3.90 -8.99 -4.35
N SER A 286 3.53 -9.92 -3.45
CA SER A 286 3.22 -11.30 -3.84
C SER A 286 1.74 -11.55 -4.16
N HIS A 287 0.89 -10.54 -3.93
CA HIS A 287 -0.57 -10.60 -4.07
C HIS A 287 -1.24 -11.71 -3.25
N ARG A 288 -0.60 -12.11 -2.14
CA ARG A 288 -1.12 -13.14 -1.23
C ARG A 288 -1.95 -12.51 -0.13
N ILE A 289 -3.08 -13.13 0.18
CA ILE A 289 -3.91 -12.77 1.33
C ILE A 289 -3.13 -13.11 2.61
N LEU A 290 -3.02 -12.11 3.50
CA LEU A 290 -2.41 -12.25 4.83
C LEU A 290 -3.49 -12.53 5.87
N TRP A 291 -4.62 -11.83 5.79
CA TRP A 291 -5.75 -11.99 6.69
C TRP A 291 -7.03 -11.38 6.09
N GLU A 292 -8.19 -11.91 6.48
CA GLU A 292 -9.50 -11.35 6.16
C GLU A 292 -10.33 -11.22 7.43
N GLY A 293 -11.08 -10.13 7.52
CA GLY A 293 -11.99 -9.85 8.63
C GLY A 293 -13.31 -9.25 8.16
N SER A 294 -14.20 -9.04 9.10
CA SER A 294 -15.48 -8.35 8.90
C SER A 294 -15.47 -6.96 9.52
N ILE A 295 -16.38 -6.11 9.04
CA ILE A 295 -16.68 -4.81 9.61
C ILE A 295 -18.17 -4.52 9.41
N ASP A 296 -18.81 -3.90 10.40
CA ASP A 296 -20.16 -3.38 10.23
C ASP A 296 -20.14 -2.13 9.33
N CYS A 297 -20.87 -2.22 8.20
CA CYS A 297 -21.04 -1.17 7.20
C CYS A 297 -22.40 -0.46 7.32
N SER A 298 -22.98 -0.38 8.53
CA SER A 298 -24.21 0.37 8.82
C SER A 298 -24.06 1.89 8.67
N GLY A 299 -22.83 2.40 8.64
CA GLY A 299 -22.50 3.81 8.41
C GLY A 299 -21.16 4.00 7.69
N PRO A 300 -20.72 5.25 7.48
CA PRO A 300 -19.49 5.55 6.76
C PRO A 300 -18.25 4.89 7.40
N VAL A 301 -17.40 4.26 6.57
CA VAL A 301 -16.19 3.56 6.99
C VAL A 301 -14.95 4.28 6.46
N CYS A 302 -14.01 4.61 7.34
CA CYS A 302 -12.78 5.32 6.96
C CYS A 302 -11.55 4.39 7.04
N PRO A 303 -10.54 4.57 6.17
CA PRO A 303 -9.19 4.10 6.44
C PRO A 303 -8.71 4.67 7.78
N ALA A 304 -8.11 3.83 8.62
CA ALA A 304 -7.68 4.22 9.95
C ALA A 304 -6.32 3.60 10.29
N PHE A 305 -5.49 4.37 10.97
CA PHE A 305 -4.15 3.98 11.37
C PHE A 305 -3.92 4.40 12.82
N CYS A 306 -3.58 3.45 13.68
CA CYS A 306 -3.34 3.69 15.10
C CYS A 306 -1.91 3.33 15.46
N PHE A 307 -1.23 4.21 16.19
CA PHE A 307 0.15 4.12 16.62
C PHE A 307 0.17 3.99 18.13
N ILE A 308 0.67 2.87 18.62
CA ILE A 308 0.95 2.67 20.04
C ILE A 308 2.46 2.86 20.17
N GLY A 309 2.89 3.92 20.84
CA GLY A 309 4.29 4.33 20.94
C GLY A 309 4.83 4.93 19.64
N GLY A 310 6.14 4.80 19.43
CA GLY A 310 6.82 5.31 18.24
C GLY A 310 6.53 4.45 17.01
N GLY A 311 6.29 5.08 15.86
CA GLY A 311 6.08 4.36 14.61
C GLY A 311 5.89 5.28 13.42
N ALA A 312 5.99 4.73 12.21
CA ALA A 312 5.79 5.48 10.99
C ALA A 312 5.08 4.66 9.91
N LEU A 313 4.30 5.35 9.09
CA LEU A 313 3.55 4.78 7.98
C LEU A 313 3.58 5.73 6.79
N GLN A 314 3.65 5.16 5.57
CA GLN A 314 3.58 5.91 4.33
C GLN A 314 2.58 5.24 3.37
N LEU A 315 1.65 6.02 2.82
CA LEU A 315 0.72 5.61 1.78
C LEU A 315 1.43 5.52 0.43
N GLN A 316 1.04 4.54 -0.38
CA GLN A 316 1.53 4.40 -1.75
C GLN A 316 1.06 5.57 -2.63
N GLU A 317 1.98 6.16 -3.39
CA GLU A 317 1.66 7.23 -4.34
C GLU A 317 1.03 6.63 -5.60
N LEU A 318 0.01 7.31 -6.13
CA LEU A 318 -0.59 6.99 -7.41
C LEU A 318 0.38 7.30 -8.55
N VAL A 319 0.44 6.44 -9.54
CA VAL A 319 1.24 6.59 -10.75
C VAL A 319 0.80 7.82 -11.55
N SER A 320 -0.51 8.11 -11.58
CA SER A 320 -1.09 9.18 -12.40
C SER A 320 -0.84 10.62 -11.90
N ILE A 321 -0.27 10.84 -10.69
CA ILE A 321 -0.19 12.19 -10.09
C ILE A 321 0.80 13.16 -10.79
N LYS A 322 1.63 12.72 -11.74
CA LYS A 322 2.47 13.64 -12.52
C LYS A 322 1.76 14.07 -13.80
N HIS A 323 1.07 15.22 -13.77
CA HIS A 323 1.15 16.32 -14.75
C HIS A 323 0.28 17.57 -14.41
N GLU A 324 -0.13 17.81 -13.15
CA GLU A 324 -0.65 19.13 -12.72
C GLU A 324 0.30 19.83 -11.74
N ARG A 325 1.49 20.17 -12.23
CA ARG A 325 2.24 21.32 -11.69
C ARG A 325 2.71 22.20 -12.84
N LYS A 326 1.75 22.87 -13.50
CA LYS A 326 2.05 24.15 -14.13
C LYS A 326 2.29 25.14 -12.99
N VAL A 327 3.55 25.26 -12.57
CA VAL A 327 4.00 26.44 -11.84
C VAL A 327 3.90 27.58 -12.83
N THR A 328 2.80 28.32 -12.78
CA THR A 328 2.75 29.65 -13.39
C THR A 328 3.63 30.52 -12.50
N ILE A 329 4.93 30.58 -12.81
CA ILE A 329 5.78 31.67 -12.34
C ILE A 329 5.21 32.91 -13.02
N GLY A 330 4.34 33.63 -12.31
CA GLY A 330 3.94 34.98 -12.67
C GLY A 330 5.21 35.82 -12.72
N GLY A 331 5.73 35.99 -13.93
CA GLY A 331 6.89 36.80 -14.22
C GLY A 331 6.65 38.23 -13.78
N PHE A 332 7.67 38.77 -13.12
CA PHE A 332 7.92 40.19 -13.01
C PHE A 332 7.66 40.90 -14.33
N THR A 333 6.88 41.98 -14.30
CA THR A 333 7.14 43.15 -15.14
C THR A 333 7.15 44.37 -14.22
N LYS A 334 8.28 45.08 -14.26
CA LYS A 334 8.48 46.42 -13.71
C LYS A 334 8.85 47.31 -14.90
N ALA A 335 8.43 48.57 -14.83
CA ALA A 335 8.60 49.67 -15.80
C ALA A 335 7.64 49.57 -17.00
N GLU A 336 6.94 50.63 -17.40
CA GLU A 336 7.24 52.08 -17.27
C GLU A 336 6.28 52.88 -16.39
#